data_AF-A0A318PN01-F1
#
_entry.id   AF-A0A318PN01-F1
#
_cell.length_a   1.000
_cell.length_b   1.000
_cell.length_c   1.000
_cell.angle_alpha   90.00
_cell.angle_beta   90.00
_cell.angle_gamma   90.00
#
_symmetry.space_group_name_H-M   'P 1'
#
loop_
_entity.id
_entity.type
_entity.pdbx_description
1 polymer ?
#
loop_
_entity_poly.entity_id
_entity_poly.type
_entity_poly.pdbx_seq_one_letter_code
_entity_poly.pdbx_strand_id
1 'polypeptide(L)'
;MASTMISLTRAHAARLGTASARRAMTAREKDAGRPCGRASYIPTPESILFVAIPFLVALASLSSAQAAGTGNGTAAGSQGVNEHYTQWYTGSLVSPSGALTKKGVFAWEPYFAYSQPVGNLDSVGRAAPIKDRAHMVSSFTLYKYSITNSISLQMTPTISYGWRHGGYGGTTSGTKMGDLPVDVMWRYLDADPKRYIPALSLFVGVAFPSGDYTKLGRAEDGVGTGTYTFRVALTEQSTYTLPGHHELRLRTWGTFRRALTQAHIADISSYGTSAGFRGLAHPGMYGESGFSLEYGVNQKWVIAMDLARDWANGSRVRGYNAQGKYQDVLGQASGNWVIAPAVEYNWSPRFGIIAGVTAIFAGHNTGQVISPQFAFNSVF
;
A
#
# COMPACT_ATOMS: atom_id res chain seq x y z
N MET A 1 2.43 0.26 2.24
CA MET A 1 2.00 -1.00 2.90
C MET A 1 0.48 -1.16 2.87
N ALA A 2 -0.26 -0.05 2.83
CA ALA A 2 -1.66 -0.01 2.43
C ALA A 2 -1.92 -0.68 1.06
N SER A 3 -0.99 -0.59 0.09
CA SER A 3 -1.15 -1.27 -1.21
C SER A 3 -1.35 -2.79 -1.14
N THR A 4 -0.90 -3.50 -0.09
CA THR A 4 -1.17 -4.95 0.05
C THR A 4 -2.64 -5.21 0.44
N MET A 5 -3.20 -4.39 1.34
CA MET A 5 -4.61 -4.46 1.72
C MET A 5 -5.53 -3.93 0.61
N ILE A 6 -5.08 -2.93 -0.14
CA ILE A 6 -5.76 -2.43 -1.33
C ILE A 6 -5.67 -3.47 -2.47
N SER A 7 -4.55 -4.19 -2.64
CA SER A 7 -4.39 -5.25 -3.64
C SER A 7 -5.36 -6.42 -3.41
N LEU A 8 -5.56 -6.84 -2.16
CA LEU A 8 -6.58 -7.84 -1.77
C LEU A 8 -7.99 -7.35 -2.13
N THR A 9 -8.28 -6.07 -1.90
CA THR A 9 -9.57 -5.46 -2.27
C THR A 9 -9.69 -5.28 -3.80
N ARG A 10 -8.58 -5.11 -4.53
CA ARG A 10 -8.50 -4.83 -5.97
C ARG A 10 -8.72 -6.07 -6.84
N ALA A 11 -8.18 -7.23 -6.42
CA ALA A 11 -8.52 -8.52 -7.02
C ALA A 11 -10.03 -8.80 -6.92
N HIS A 12 -10.66 -8.32 -5.84
CA HIS A 12 -12.08 -8.46 -5.58
C HIS A 12 -12.98 -7.47 -6.36
N ALA A 13 -12.54 -6.20 -6.52
CA ALA A 13 -13.30 -5.16 -7.21
C ALA A 13 -13.30 -5.32 -8.75
N ALA A 14 -12.18 -5.76 -9.34
CA ALA A 14 -12.11 -6.07 -10.78
C ALA A 14 -13.09 -7.18 -11.20
N ARG A 15 -13.49 -8.03 -10.25
CA ARG A 15 -14.42 -9.15 -10.46
C ARG A 15 -15.88 -8.72 -10.60
N LEU A 16 -16.20 -7.46 -10.31
CA LEU A 16 -17.57 -6.94 -10.29
C LEU A 16 -17.99 -6.17 -11.54
N GLY A 17 -17.08 -5.89 -12.46
CA GLY A 17 -17.42 -5.30 -13.76
C GLY A 17 -18.04 -6.28 -14.77
N THR A 18 -18.04 -7.59 -14.48
CA THR A 18 -18.41 -8.63 -15.47
C THR A 18 -19.62 -9.48 -15.08
N ALA A 19 -20.30 -9.17 -13.98
CA ALA A 19 -21.48 -9.91 -13.54
C ALA A 19 -22.73 -9.01 -13.52
N SER A 20 -23.23 -8.65 -14.70
CA SER A 20 -24.62 -8.21 -14.89
C SER A 20 -25.07 -8.42 -16.35
N ALA A 21 -26.08 -9.26 -16.50
CA ALA A 21 -26.99 -9.44 -17.62
C ALA A 21 -26.45 -9.86 -19.01
N ARG A 22 -26.90 -11.06 -19.41
CA ARG A 22 -27.00 -11.57 -20.79
C ARG A 22 -27.29 -10.45 -21.80
N ARG A 23 -26.30 -10.05 -22.58
CA ARG A 23 -26.46 -9.68 -23.97
C ARG A 23 -25.40 -10.42 -24.75
N ALA A 24 -25.84 -11.27 -25.67
CA ALA A 24 -24.97 -11.95 -26.61
C ALA A 24 -24.13 -10.88 -27.34
N MET A 25 -22.83 -10.79 -27.05
CA MET A 25 -21.88 -10.16 -27.94
C MET A 25 -21.30 -11.27 -28.80
N THR A 26 -21.92 -11.45 -29.96
CA THR A 26 -21.26 -11.98 -31.15
C THR A 26 -19.91 -11.31 -31.29
N ALA A 27 -18.84 -12.11 -31.28
CA ALA A 27 -17.53 -11.68 -31.71
C ALA A 27 -17.68 -11.11 -33.12
N ARG A 28 -17.39 -9.82 -33.31
CA ARG A 28 -17.27 -9.26 -34.65
C ARG A 28 -15.86 -9.55 -35.15
N GLU A 29 -15.82 -10.29 -36.24
CA GLU A 29 -14.67 -10.46 -37.12
C GLU A 29 -14.07 -9.11 -37.54
N LYS A 30 -12.78 -9.15 -37.88
CA LYS A 30 -12.01 -8.04 -38.42
C LYS A 30 -12.77 -7.35 -39.57
N ASP A 31 -13.10 -6.07 -39.38
CA ASP A 31 -13.38 -5.16 -40.49
C ASP A 31 -12.33 -4.05 -40.53
N ALA A 32 -11.68 -3.95 -41.68
CA ALA A 32 -10.70 -2.95 -42.01
C ALA A 32 -11.38 -1.64 -42.44
N GLY A 33 -10.88 -0.51 -41.91
CA GLY A 33 -10.99 0.80 -42.55
C GLY A 33 -12.18 1.68 -42.18
N ARG A 34 -11.97 2.62 -41.24
CA ARG A 34 -12.09 4.10 -41.41
C ARG A 34 -12.04 4.83 -40.05
N PRO A 35 -11.66 6.13 -40.03
CA PRO A 35 -10.99 6.74 -38.89
C PRO A 35 -11.99 7.36 -37.92
N CYS A 36 -11.92 6.97 -36.65
CA CYS A 36 -12.64 7.64 -35.58
C CYS A 36 -11.70 8.57 -34.80
N GLY A 37 -12.01 9.86 -34.90
CA GLY A 37 -11.76 10.95 -33.96
C GLY A 37 -10.57 10.84 -33.02
N ARG A 38 -9.58 11.67 -33.27
CA ARG A 38 -8.44 12.02 -32.41
C ARG A 38 -8.96 12.40 -31.01
N ALA A 39 -9.02 11.44 -30.09
CA ALA A 39 -9.05 11.75 -28.66
C ALA A 39 -7.68 12.36 -28.32
N SER A 40 -7.69 13.59 -27.79
CA SER A 40 -6.47 14.29 -27.41
C SER A 40 -5.62 13.41 -26.51
N TYR A 41 -4.50 13.04 -27.10
CA TYR A 41 -3.44 12.20 -26.63
C TYR A 41 -2.58 13.03 -25.66
N ILE A 42 -2.47 12.59 -24.41
CA ILE A 42 -1.24 12.83 -23.64
C ILE A 42 -0.48 11.51 -23.69
N PRO A 43 0.62 11.44 -24.45
CA PRO A 43 1.41 10.23 -24.57
C PRO A 43 2.67 10.27 -23.75
N THR A 44 2.97 9.13 -23.10
CA THR A 44 4.29 8.75 -22.57
C THR A 44 4.91 9.69 -21.51
N PRO A 45 5.74 9.23 -20.56
CA PRO A 45 5.78 8.02 -19.75
C PRO A 45 5.63 8.43 -18.25
N GLU A 46 4.41 8.45 -17.71
CA GLU A 46 4.21 8.92 -16.31
C GLU A 46 4.63 7.91 -15.22
N SER A 47 5.08 6.72 -15.61
CA SER A 47 5.46 5.64 -14.68
C SER A 47 6.89 5.73 -14.13
N ILE A 48 7.68 6.74 -14.50
CA ILE A 48 9.05 6.93 -14.00
C ILE A 48 9.28 8.32 -13.34
N LEU A 49 8.40 9.30 -13.58
CA LEU A 49 8.65 10.70 -13.17
C LEU A 49 8.16 11.09 -11.77
N PHE A 50 7.61 10.17 -10.98
CA PHE A 50 7.28 10.41 -9.56
C PHE A 50 8.25 9.69 -8.60
N VAL A 51 9.50 9.50 -9.02
CA VAL A 51 10.62 9.32 -8.09
C VAL A 51 11.07 10.71 -7.65
N ALA A 52 10.62 11.12 -6.46
CA ALA A 52 11.22 12.15 -5.64
C ALA A 52 11.81 13.36 -6.40
N ILE A 53 10.96 14.30 -6.84
CA ILE A 53 11.37 15.70 -6.76
C ILE A 53 11.23 16.03 -5.26
N PRO A 54 12.32 16.29 -4.53
CA PRO A 54 12.18 16.68 -3.14
C PRO A 54 11.39 17.99 -3.14
N PHE A 55 10.35 18.04 -2.31
CA PHE A 55 9.55 19.22 -2.01
C PHE A 55 10.37 20.30 -1.23
N LEU A 56 11.68 20.35 -1.46
CA LEU A 56 12.66 21.25 -0.84
C LEU A 56 12.44 22.72 -1.24
N VAL A 57 11.64 23.00 -2.28
CA VAL A 57 11.46 24.36 -2.80
C VAL A 57 10.20 25.06 -2.24
N ALA A 58 9.21 24.32 -1.71
CA ALA A 58 7.96 24.95 -1.26
C ALA A 58 8.00 25.52 0.17
N LEU A 59 8.93 25.06 1.03
CA LEU A 59 9.05 25.48 2.43
C LEU A 59 10.05 26.63 2.66
N ALA A 60 10.75 27.10 1.63
CA ALA A 60 11.64 28.27 1.72
C ALA A 60 10.91 29.60 2.05
N SER A 61 9.57 29.60 2.05
CA SER A 61 8.73 30.75 2.39
C SER A 61 8.26 30.79 3.86
N LEU A 62 8.58 29.78 4.68
CA LEU A 62 8.26 29.76 6.11
C LEU A 62 9.52 30.09 6.93
N SER A 63 9.88 31.37 6.98
CA SER A 63 11.09 31.93 7.60
C SER A 63 11.18 31.80 9.14
N SER A 64 10.37 30.96 9.77
CA SER A 64 10.29 30.82 11.24
C SER A 64 10.28 29.38 11.75
N ALA A 65 10.48 28.37 10.90
CA ALA A 65 10.61 26.98 11.34
C ALA A 65 12.09 26.66 11.65
N GLN A 66 12.37 26.17 12.85
CA GLN A 66 13.69 25.66 13.24
C GLN A 66 13.63 24.14 13.15
N ALA A 67 14.61 23.48 12.55
CA ALA A 67 14.54 22.03 12.39
C ALA A 67 14.98 21.28 13.67
N ALA A 68 14.29 20.19 14.03
CA ALA A 68 14.58 19.37 15.21
C ALA A 68 15.04 17.95 14.85
N GLY A 69 15.77 17.31 15.77
CA GLY A 69 16.33 15.96 15.65
C GLY A 69 15.29 14.94 15.18
N THR A 70 15.53 14.31 14.03
CA THR A 70 14.65 13.27 13.48
C THR A 70 15.00 11.86 13.98
N GLY A 71 15.98 11.74 14.87
CA GLY A 71 16.46 10.46 15.37
C GLY A 71 15.41 9.83 16.27
N ASN A 72 15.06 8.57 16.02
CA ASN A 72 14.59 7.71 17.11
C ASN A 72 15.76 7.67 18.10
N GLY A 73 15.65 8.31 19.26
CA GLY A 73 16.87 8.57 20.01
C GLY A 73 17.42 7.34 20.71
N THR A 74 18.20 7.59 21.76
CA THR A 74 18.92 6.57 22.54
C THR A 74 18.03 5.45 23.08
N ALA A 75 16.71 5.68 23.14
CA ALA A 75 15.69 4.72 23.53
C ALA A 75 14.72 4.40 22.38
N ALA A 76 15.20 4.16 21.16
CA ALA A 76 14.44 3.43 20.12
C ALA A 76 13.12 4.05 19.61
N GLY A 77 12.66 5.13 20.22
CA GLY A 77 11.62 6.06 19.78
C GLY A 77 12.16 7.48 19.88
N SER A 78 11.68 8.34 18.98
CA SER A 78 12.00 9.78 18.81
C SER A 78 12.68 10.47 20.01
N GLN A 79 13.92 10.97 19.83
CA GLN A 79 14.53 11.96 20.73
C GLN A 79 15.07 13.14 19.93
N GLY A 80 14.37 14.27 20.01
CA GLY A 80 14.97 15.59 20.03
C GLY A 80 15.10 16.05 21.48
N VAL A 81 16.25 16.62 21.85
CA VAL A 81 16.50 17.25 23.15
C VAL A 81 15.98 18.68 23.07
N ASN A 82 14.85 18.98 23.72
CA ASN A 82 14.36 20.34 23.92
C ASN A 82 13.77 20.47 25.34
N GLU A 83 14.02 21.60 25.99
CA GLU A 83 13.74 21.88 27.41
C GLU A 83 12.25 21.93 27.79
N HIS A 84 11.32 21.77 26.83
CA HIS A 84 9.88 21.79 27.10
C HIS A 84 9.17 20.42 26.95
N TYR A 85 9.49 19.63 25.93
CA TYR A 85 9.24 18.17 25.86
C TYR A 85 9.80 17.60 24.55
N THR A 86 10.10 16.31 24.52
CA THR A 86 10.44 15.57 23.30
C THR A 86 9.17 15.00 22.67
N GLN A 87 8.88 15.30 21.39
CA GLN A 87 7.69 14.77 20.70
C GLN A 87 7.80 13.24 20.50
N TRP A 88 6.74 12.51 20.88
CA TRP A 88 6.61 11.09 20.60
C TRP A 88 5.73 10.85 19.38
N TYR A 89 6.04 9.77 18.66
CA TYR A 89 5.31 9.36 17.47
C TYR A 89 5.15 7.84 17.46
N THR A 90 3.95 7.39 17.16
CA THR A 90 3.56 6.01 16.83
C THR A 90 3.89 5.71 15.37
N GLY A 91 3.67 6.66 14.44
CA GLY A 91 3.85 6.45 13.00
C GLY A 91 2.64 6.93 12.21
N SER A 92 2.55 6.55 10.93
CA SER A 92 1.44 6.95 10.06
C SER A 92 0.74 5.71 9.50
N LEU A 93 -0.52 5.84 9.06
CA LEU A 93 -1.32 4.71 8.59
C LEU A 93 -0.81 4.08 7.28
N VAL A 94 -0.16 4.88 6.43
CA VAL A 94 0.28 4.46 5.10
C VAL A 94 1.79 4.55 4.95
N SER A 95 2.40 5.59 5.50
CA SER A 95 3.81 5.92 5.33
C SER A 95 4.71 4.84 5.94
N PRO A 96 5.67 4.28 5.19
CA PRO A 96 6.65 3.33 5.72
C PRO A 96 7.66 4.06 6.62
N SER A 97 7.95 3.52 7.80
CA SER A 97 8.95 4.13 8.71
C SER A 97 10.35 3.70 8.29
N GLY A 98 11.32 4.62 8.34
CA GLY A 98 12.72 4.36 7.95
C GLY A 98 13.42 3.29 8.81
N ALA A 99 14.71 3.04 8.53
CA ALA A 99 15.51 2.12 9.34
C ALA A 99 15.62 2.64 10.78
N LEU A 100 15.63 1.71 11.74
CA LEU A 100 15.87 2.04 13.14
C LEU A 100 17.29 2.58 13.32
N THR A 101 17.45 3.45 14.29
CA THR A 101 18.66 4.25 14.52
C THR A 101 19.63 3.62 15.53
N LYS A 102 19.19 2.57 16.22
CA LYS A 102 19.96 1.93 17.30
C LYS A 102 19.94 0.43 17.13
N LYS A 103 21.13 -0.17 17.10
CA LYS A 103 21.33 -1.62 17.07
C LYS A 103 20.61 -2.31 18.22
N GLY A 104 20.02 -3.47 17.93
CA GLY A 104 19.36 -4.32 18.91
C GLY A 104 17.92 -3.94 19.22
N VAL A 105 17.44 -2.81 18.70
CA VAL A 105 16.05 -2.40 18.84
C VAL A 105 15.13 -3.34 18.08
N PHE A 106 14.04 -3.71 18.73
CA PHE A 106 12.94 -4.43 18.12
C PHE A 106 11.66 -3.60 18.17
N ALA A 107 11.02 -3.40 17.03
CA ALA A 107 9.70 -2.76 16.94
C ALA A 107 8.67 -3.79 16.49
N TRP A 108 7.55 -3.80 17.21
CA TRP A 108 6.38 -4.63 16.94
C TRP A 108 5.16 -3.73 16.83
N GLU A 109 4.51 -3.75 15.67
CA GLU A 109 3.40 -2.85 15.38
C GLU A 109 2.28 -3.57 14.62
N PRO A 110 1.31 -4.19 15.32
CA PRO A 110 0.13 -4.75 14.69
C PRO A 110 -0.85 -3.65 14.27
N TYR A 111 -1.25 -3.70 13.00
CA TYR A 111 -2.32 -2.92 12.40
C TYR A 111 -3.57 -3.78 12.28
N PHE A 112 -4.72 -3.15 12.41
CA PHE A 112 -6.02 -3.73 12.14
C PHE A 112 -6.79 -2.78 11.24
N ALA A 113 -7.47 -3.34 10.25
CA ALA A 113 -8.25 -2.58 9.28
C ALA A 113 -9.57 -3.28 8.97
N TYR A 114 -10.58 -2.48 8.71
CA TYR A 114 -11.87 -2.93 8.20
C TYR A 114 -12.10 -2.31 6.82
N SER A 115 -12.05 -3.11 5.77
CA SER A 115 -12.28 -2.66 4.39
C SER A 115 -13.78 -2.65 4.09
N GLN A 116 -14.31 -1.47 3.78
CA GLN A 116 -15.67 -1.27 3.31
C GLN A 116 -15.66 -0.69 1.89
N PRO A 117 -15.86 -1.53 0.86
CA PRO A 117 -16.07 -1.07 -0.49
C PRO A 117 -17.38 -0.27 -0.61
N VAL A 118 -17.29 0.92 -1.19
CA VAL A 118 -18.43 1.85 -1.36
C VAL A 118 -18.80 2.08 -2.83
N GLY A 119 -17.89 1.80 -3.75
CA GLY A 119 -18.11 1.98 -5.18
C GLY A 119 -16.94 1.46 -6.01
N ASN A 120 -17.01 1.69 -7.32
CA ASN A 120 -15.93 1.43 -8.27
C ASN A 120 -15.68 2.68 -9.12
N LEU A 121 -14.43 2.88 -9.51
CA LEU A 121 -13.99 3.88 -10.47
C LEU A 121 -13.68 3.17 -11.79
N ASP A 122 -14.36 3.56 -12.87
CA ASP A 122 -14.17 3.00 -14.19
C ASP A 122 -12.85 3.44 -14.86
N SER A 123 -12.65 3.12 -16.13
CA SER A 123 -11.44 3.45 -16.88
C SER A 123 -11.16 4.95 -17.03
N VAL A 124 -12.17 5.81 -16.89
CA VAL A 124 -12.05 7.27 -16.95
C VAL A 124 -12.28 7.93 -15.58
N GLY A 125 -12.34 7.12 -14.51
CA GLY A 125 -12.49 7.57 -13.14
C GLY A 125 -13.91 8.00 -12.74
N ARG A 126 -14.93 7.56 -13.47
CA ARG A 126 -16.33 7.79 -13.04
C ARG A 126 -16.70 6.80 -11.95
N ALA A 127 -17.32 7.32 -10.89
CA ALA A 127 -17.78 6.53 -9.77
C ALA A 127 -19.13 5.86 -10.06
N ALA A 128 -19.23 4.58 -9.72
CA ALA A 128 -20.48 3.83 -9.70
C ALA A 128 -20.63 3.11 -8.35
N PRO A 129 -21.80 3.19 -7.70
CA PRO A 129 -22.01 2.48 -6.45
C PRO A 129 -22.04 0.97 -6.67
N ILE A 130 -21.63 0.21 -5.67
CA ILE A 130 -21.75 -1.24 -5.65
C ILE A 130 -22.85 -1.68 -4.69
N LYS A 131 -23.69 -2.62 -5.12
CA LYS A 131 -24.78 -3.17 -4.31
C LYS A 131 -24.28 -4.28 -3.38
N ASP A 132 -23.50 -5.21 -3.93
CA ASP A 132 -23.00 -6.38 -3.21
C ASP A 132 -21.58 -6.14 -2.71
N ARG A 133 -21.46 -5.64 -1.48
CA ARG A 133 -20.20 -5.24 -0.85
C ARG A 133 -19.47 -6.45 -0.26
N ALA A 134 -18.23 -6.67 -0.70
CA ALA A 134 -17.32 -7.61 -0.06
C ALA A 134 -16.58 -6.88 1.06
N HIS A 135 -16.91 -7.20 2.30
CA HIS A 135 -16.26 -6.67 3.48
C HIS A 135 -15.05 -7.53 3.84
N MET A 136 -14.05 -6.92 4.45
CA MET A 136 -12.87 -7.65 4.92
C MET A 136 -12.37 -7.04 6.22
N VAL A 137 -12.03 -7.88 7.18
CA VAL A 137 -11.15 -7.51 8.28
C VAL A 137 -9.77 -8.03 7.98
N SER A 138 -8.76 -7.23 8.25
CA SER A 138 -7.37 -7.61 8.01
C SER A 138 -6.48 -7.06 9.10
N SER A 139 -5.43 -7.82 9.38
CA SER A 139 -4.32 -7.39 10.21
C SER A 139 -3.03 -7.56 9.44
N PHE A 140 -2.13 -6.60 9.59
CA PHE A 140 -0.75 -6.77 9.21
C PHE A 140 0.12 -6.34 10.39
N THR A 141 1.21 -7.04 10.61
CA THR A 141 2.09 -6.73 11.75
C THR A 141 3.45 -6.33 11.23
N LEU A 142 3.96 -5.18 11.65
CA LEU A 142 5.34 -4.81 11.37
C LEU A 142 6.23 -5.43 12.44
N TYR A 143 7.09 -6.35 12.01
CA TYR A 143 8.22 -6.82 12.78
C TYR A 143 9.45 -6.14 12.22
N LYS A 144 10.11 -5.27 13.00
CA LYS A 144 11.33 -4.58 12.57
C LYS A 144 12.42 -4.77 13.60
N TYR A 145 13.60 -5.18 13.16
CA TYR A 145 14.75 -5.39 14.03
C TYR A 145 15.98 -4.68 13.49
N SER A 146 16.69 -3.93 14.34
CA SER A 146 17.90 -3.22 13.93
C SER A 146 19.15 -4.07 14.10
N ILE A 147 19.74 -4.47 12.97
CA ILE A 147 20.99 -5.24 12.92
C ILE A 147 22.18 -4.32 13.27
N THR A 148 22.15 -3.08 12.78
CA THR A 148 23.13 -2.02 13.08
C THR A 148 22.39 -0.74 13.48
N ASN A 149 23.09 0.39 13.58
CA ASN A 149 22.47 1.71 13.80
C ASN A 149 21.84 2.32 12.53
N SER A 150 22.00 1.66 11.39
CA SER A 150 21.53 2.13 10.08
C SER A 150 20.89 1.04 9.23
N ILE A 151 21.06 -0.24 9.60
CA ILE A 151 20.51 -1.38 8.89
C ILE A 151 19.48 -2.07 9.76
N SER A 152 18.27 -2.24 9.23
CA SER A 152 17.19 -2.98 9.85
C SER A 152 16.66 -4.07 8.93
N LEU A 153 16.13 -5.13 9.51
CA LEU A 153 15.32 -6.14 8.83
C LEU A 153 13.86 -5.88 9.17
N GLN A 154 12.97 -6.04 8.20
CA GLN A 154 11.53 -5.91 8.40
C GLN A 154 10.77 -7.07 7.77
N MET A 155 9.78 -7.57 8.50
CA MET A 155 8.81 -8.55 8.01
C MET A 155 7.40 -8.01 8.22
N THR A 156 6.49 -8.27 7.27
CA THR A 156 5.10 -7.77 7.32
C THR A 156 4.09 -8.86 7.00
N PRO A 157 3.90 -9.88 7.86
CA PRO A 157 2.85 -10.87 7.65
C PRO A 157 1.48 -10.20 7.65
N THR A 158 0.58 -10.75 6.85
CA THR A 158 -0.80 -10.28 6.73
C THR A 158 -1.76 -11.43 6.96
N ILE A 159 -2.83 -11.19 7.71
CA ILE A 159 -3.94 -12.12 7.93
C ILE A 159 -5.22 -11.38 7.60
N SER A 160 -6.15 -12.04 6.91
CA SER A 160 -7.42 -11.45 6.50
C SER A 160 -8.56 -12.44 6.57
N TYR A 161 -9.77 -11.90 6.74
CA TYR A 161 -11.02 -12.64 6.67
C TYR A 161 -12.04 -11.79 5.91
N GLY A 162 -12.61 -12.36 4.85
CA GLY A 162 -13.48 -11.65 3.93
C GLY A 162 -14.86 -12.29 3.83
N TRP A 163 -15.88 -11.47 3.65
CA TRP A 163 -17.25 -11.93 3.46
C TRP A 163 -18.05 -11.00 2.57
N ARG A 164 -19.06 -11.53 1.91
CA ARG A 164 -19.93 -10.77 1.03
C ARG A 164 -21.39 -11.15 1.26
N HIS A 165 -22.23 -10.15 1.40
CA HIS A 165 -23.68 -10.34 1.52
C HIS A 165 -24.34 -10.41 0.12
N GLY A 166 -25.38 -11.22 -0.04
CA GLY A 166 -26.21 -11.32 -1.26
C GLY A 166 -26.34 -12.74 -1.81
N GLY A 167 -27.23 -12.94 -2.80
CA GLY A 167 -27.54 -14.26 -3.40
C GLY A 167 -26.41 -14.91 -4.21
N TYR A 168 -25.32 -14.16 -4.44
CA TYR A 168 -24.06 -14.64 -5.02
C TYR A 168 -22.88 -14.41 -4.05
N GLY A 169 -23.16 -14.20 -2.76
CA GLY A 169 -22.18 -13.88 -1.72
C GLY A 169 -21.40 -15.10 -1.24
N GLY A 170 -20.08 -14.94 -1.12
CA GLY A 170 -19.18 -15.94 -0.55
C GLY A 170 -18.47 -15.40 0.69
N THR A 171 -18.02 -16.32 1.55
CA THR A 171 -17.08 -16.02 2.63
C THR A 171 -15.78 -16.74 2.35
N THR A 172 -14.67 -16.20 2.84
CA THR A 172 -13.44 -16.98 2.91
C THR A 172 -13.69 -18.25 3.71
N SER A 173 -12.99 -19.33 3.37
CA SER A 173 -13.11 -20.61 4.07
C SER A 173 -12.63 -20.54 5.54
N GLY A 174 -11.97 -19.44 5.91
CA GLY A 174 -11.39 -19.16 7.21
C GLY A 174 -10.51 -17.92 7.12
N THR A 175 -9.65 -17.72 8.11
CA THR A 175 -8.59 -16.71 8.06
C THR A 175 -7.54 -17.10 7.02
N LYS A 176 -7.12 -16.13 6.22
CA LYS A 176 -6.17 -16.30 5.13
C LYS A 176 -4.92 -15.49 5.37
N MET A 177 -3.76 -16.11 5.19
CA MET A 177 -2.46 -15.44 5.28
C MET A 177 -2.02 -15.02 3.88
N GLY A 178 -1.66 -13.75 3.70
CA GLY A 178 -1.17 -13.26 2.42
C GLY A 178 0.29 -13.66 2.14
N ASP A 179 0.80 -13.20 1.00
CA ASP A 179 2.23 -13.29 0.69
C ASP A 179 3.07 -12.57 1.76
N LEU A 180 4.21 -13.15 2.14
CA LEU A 180 5.04 -12.69 3.25
C LEU A 180 6.17 -11.78 2.74
N PRO A 181 6.14 -10.46 3.01
CA PRO A 181 7.24 -9.57 2.65
C PRO A 181 8.36 -9.60 3.69
N VAL A 182 9.59 -9.64 3.19
CA VAL A 182 10.81 -9.44 3.97
C VAL A 182 11.67 -8.39 3.26
N ASP A 183 11.99 -7.31 3.95
CA ASP A 183 12.74 -6.17 3.44
C ASP A 183 13.98 -5.91 4.32
N VAL A 184 15.14 -5.70 3.70
CA VAL A 184 16.32 -5.10 4.33
C VAL A 184 16.26 -3.59 4.11
N MET A 185 16.51 -2.84 5.16
CA MET A 185 16.39 -1.38 5.21
C MET A 185 17.73 -0.79 5.53
N TRP A 186 18.22 0.13 4.71
CA TRP A 186 19.46 0.85 4.94
C TRP A 186 19.21 2.35 4.95
N ARG A 187 19.39 2.97 6.10
CA ARG A 187 19.44 4.43 6.27
C ARG A 187 20.84 4.91 5.90
N TYR A 188 20.98 5.38 4.68
CA TYR A 188 22.26 5.80 4.10
C TYR A 188 22.57 7.27 4.37
N LEU A 189 21.56 8.06 4.74
CA LEU A 189 21.72 9.43 5.19
C LEU A 189 21.04 9.63 6.53
N ASP A 190 21.80 10.11 7.50
CA ASP A 190 21.31 10.54 8.79
C ASP A 190 20.75 11.96 8.67
N ALA A 191 19.65 12.26 9.36
CA ALA A 191 19.16 13.62 9.36
C ALA A 191 20.09 14.54 10.14
N ASP A 192 20.30 15.73 9.58
CA ASP A 192 20.89 16.87 10.27
C ASP A 192 19.89 18.03 10.18
N PRO A 193 19.05 18.20 11.21
CA PRO A 193 18.05 19.27 11.23
C PRO A 193 18.69 20.64 11.10
N LYS A 194 19.83 20.91 11.76
CA LYS A 194 20.51 22.22 11.71
C LYS A 194 20.90 22.62 10.30
N ARG A 195 21.07 21.65 9.40
CA ARG A 195 21.42 21.83 7.99
C ARG A 195 20.28 21.50 7.03
N TYR A 196 19.06 21.27 7.54
CA TYR A 196 17.90 20.85 6.75
C TYR A 196 18.13 19.57 5.94
N ILE A 197 18.99 18.68 6.44
CA ILE A 197 19.27 17.39 5.82
C ILE A 197 18.28 16.37 6.36
N PRO A 198 17.47 15.71 5.52
CA PRO A 198 16.56 14.68 5.97
C PRO A 198 17.25 13.33 6.16
N ALA A 199 16.62 12.42 6.89
CA ALA A 199 17.03 11.02 6.90
C ALA A 199 16.55 10.33 5.63
N LEU A 200 17.44 9.64 4.92
CA LEU A 200 17.10 8.88 3.71
C LEU A 200 17.35 7.40 3.93
N SER A 201 16.39 6.57 3.52
CA SER A 201 16.49 5.11 3.60
C SER A 201 16.12 4.43 2.30
N LEU A 202 16.84 3.35 2.00
CA LEU A 202 16.56 2.41 0.92
C LEU A 202 16.04 1.10 1.53
N PHE A 203 14.96 0.58 0.98
CA PHE A 203 14.40 -0.72 1.29
C PHE A 203 14.62 -1.62 0.09
N VAL A 204 15.13 -2.83 0.30
CA VAL A 204 15.24 -3.86 -0.73
C VAL A 204 14.77 -5.17 -0.15
N GLY A 205 13.87 -5.85 -0.85
CA GLY A 205 13.25 -7.05 -0.31
C GLY A 205 12.56 -7.92 -1.34
N VAL A 206 12.00 -9.00 -0.83
CA VAL A 206 11.21 -9.95 -1.59
C VAL A 206 9.95 -10.30 -0.80
N ALA A 207 8.79 -10.34 -1.48
CA ALA A 207 7.62 -11.02 -0.95
C ALA A 207 7.61 -12.48 -1.41
N PHE A 208 7.51 -13.37 -0.43
CA PHE A 208 7.43 -14.82 -0.61
C PHE A 208 5.97 -15.21 -0.90
N PRO A 209 5.73 -16.10 -1.88
CA PRO A 209 4.39 -16.50 -2.29
C PRO A 209 3.76 -17.51 -1.32
N SER A 210 3.53 -17.09 -0.07
CA SER A 210 2.94 -17.92 0.99
C SER A 210 1.41 -17.95 0.96
N GLY A 211 0.76 -17.02 0.25
CA GLY A 211 -0.69 -16.93 0.22
C GLY A 211 -1.34 -17.90 -0.77
N ASP A 212 -2.57 -18.31 -0.46
CA ASP A 212 -3.42 -19.11 -1.34
C ASP A 212 -3.66 -18.38 -2.67
N TYR A 213 -3.38 -19.02 -3.80
CA TYR A 213 -3.53 -18.38 -5.12
C TYR A 213 -4.07 -19.25 -6.25
N THR A 214 -4.07 -20.58 -6.11
CA THR A 214 -4.39 -21.56 -7.17
C THR A 214 -5.18 -22.72 -6.58
N LYS A 215 -5.98 -23.42 -7.40
CA LYS A 215 -6.88 -24.51 -6.97
C LYS A 215 -7.80 -24.11 -5.81
N LEU A 216 -8.29 -22.87 -5.85
CA LEU A 216 -9.12 -22.34 -4.78
C LEU A 216 -10.49 -23.02 -4.78
N GLY A 217 -10.96 -23.45 -3.61
CA GLY A 217 -12.33 -23.94 -3.45
C GLY A 217 -13.35 -22.81 -3.55
N ARG A 218 -12.96 -21.62 -3.10
CA ARG A 218 -13.71 -20.36 -3.20
C ARG A 218 -12.77 -19.29 -3.70
N ALA A 219 -13.25 -18.42 -4.57
CA ALA A 219 -12.38 -17.38 -5.10
C ALA A 219 -12.01 -16.31 -4.07
N GLU A 220 -12.85 -16.15 -3.06
CA GLU A 220 -12.65 -15.31 -1.89
C GLU A 220 -11.36 -15.72 -1.12
N ASP A 221 -10.92 -16.98 -1.25
CA ASP A 221 -9.72 -17.48 -0.59
C ASP A 221 -8.41 -16.97 -1.22
N GLY A 222 -8.46 -16.34 -2.40
CA GLY A 222 -7.29 -15.87 -3.13
C GLY A 222 -6.64 -14.65 -2.48
N VAL A 223 -5.54 -14.87 -1.75
CA VAL A 223 -4.79 -13.82 -1.02
C VAL A 223 -3.31 -13.74 -1.39
N GLY A 224 -2.83 -14.68 -2.20
CA GLY A 224 -1.45 -14.72 -2.70
C GLY A 224 -1.36 -14.44 -4.20
N THR A 225 -0.15 -14.08 -4.63
CA THR A 225 0.18 -13.92 -6.06
C THR A 225 0.76 -15.20 -6.65
N GLY A 226 1.30 -16.11 -5.85
CA GLY A 226 2.01 -17.28 -6.37
C GLY A 226 3.34 -16.95 -7.06
N THR A 227 3.86 -15.75 -6.86
CA THR A 227 5.16 -15.32 -7.40
C THR A 227 6.05 -14.71 -6.33
N TYR A 228 7.36 -14.92 -6.43
CA TYR A 228 8.30 -14.09 -5.70
C TYR A 228 8.23 -12.67 -6.24
N THR A 229 8.01 -11.68 -5.38
CA THR A 229 7.91 -10.29 -5.82
C THR A 229 9.09 -9.49 -5.27
N PHE A 230 9.95 -9.00 -6.16
CA PHE A 230 10.99 -8.04 -5.80
C PHE A 230 10.36 -6.71 -5.37
N ARG A 231 10.93 -6.11 -4.33
CA ARG A 231 10.46 -4.87 -3.71
C ARG A 231 11.63 -3.92 -3.52
N VAL A 232 11.44 -2.68 -3.89
CA VAL A 232 12.34 -1.57 -3.54
C VAL A 232 11.52 -0.38 -3.07
N ALA A 233 12.02 0.35 -2.07
CA ALA A 233 11.44 1.62 -1.67
C ALA A 233 12.53 2.63 -1.32
N LEU A 234 12.28 3.89 -1.64
CA LEU A 234 13.03 5.03 -1.14
C LEU A 234 12.13 5.79 -0.18
N THR A 235 12.67 6.16 0.98
CA THR A 235 11.94 6.97 1.96
C THR A 235 12.79 8.11 2.45
N GLU A 236 12.12 9.21 2.74
CA GLU A 236 12.68 10.39 3.37
C GLU A 236 11.87 10.70 4.63
N GLN A 237 12.56 11.20 5.65
CA GLN A 237 11.95 11.66 6.89
C GLN A 237 12.68 12.90 7.40
N SER A 238 11.92 13.94 7.67
CA SER A 238 12.38 15.22 8.22
C SER A 238 11.45 15.68 9.35
N THR A 239 12.00 16.40 10.33
CA THR A 239 11.23 16.95 11.45
C THR A 239 11.57 18.43 11.63
N TYR A 240 10.54 19.25 11.72
CA TYR A 240 10.62 20.70 11.81
C TYR A 240 9.87 21.21 13.03
N THR A 241 10.54 21.98 13.89
CA THR A 241 9.91 22.75 14.96
C THR A 241 9.26 24.01 14.37
N LEU A 242 7.94 24.06 14.45
CA LEU A 242 7.11 25.19 14.08
C LEU A 242 7.06 26.24 15.22
N PRO A 243 6.59 27.48 14.93
CA PRO A 243 6.28 28.45 15.96
C PRO A 243 5.40 27.87 17.07
N GLY A 244 5.69 28.22 18.33
CA GLY A 244 5.01 27.63 19.49
C GLY A 244 5.59 26.30 19.96
N HIS A 245 6.78 25.89 19.47
CA HIS A 245 7.49 24.67 19.87
C HIS A 245 6.76 23.36 19.54
N HIS A 246 5.96 23.37 18.48
CA HIS A 246 5.29 22.18 17.96
C HIS A 246 6.15 21.52 16.89
N GLU A 247 6.28 20.19 16.95
CA GLU A 247 7.03 19.44 15.96
C GLU A 247 6.13 19.04 14.79
N LEU A 248 6.61 19.20 13.56
CA LEU A 248 6.00 18.72 12.32
C LEU A 248 6.95 17.75 11.65
N ARG A 249 6.57 16.48 11.57
CA ARG A 249 7.31 15.48 10.82
C ARG A 249 6.73 15.33 9.41
N LEU A 250 7.60 15.46 8.43
CA LEU A 250 7.34 15.16 7.03
C LEU A 250 7.98 13.82 6.69
N ARG A 251 7.23 12.98 5.99
CA ARG A 251 7.76 11.75 5.39
C ARG A 251 7.34 11.68 3.95
N THR A 252 8.25 11.28 3.07
CA THR A 252 7.93 10.98 1.68
C THR A 252 8.43 9.60 1.30
N TRP A 253 7.75 8.93 0.38
CA TRP A 253 8.18 7.62 -0.09
C TRP A 253 7.82 7.37 -1.55
N GLY A 254 8.58 6.45 -2.15
CA GLY A 254 8.28 5.84 -3.43
C GLY A 254 8.63 4.36 -3.38
N THR A 255 7.72 3.52 -3.85
CA THR A 255 7.87 2.06 -3.84
C THR A 255 7.66 1.49 -5.23
N PHE A 256 8.41 0.44 -5.54
CA PHE A 256 8.33 -0.29 -6.79
C PHE A 256 8.40 -1.79 -6.53
N ARG A 257 7.53 -2.54 -7.21
CA ARG A 257 7.37 -3.98 -7.03
C ARG A 257 7.20 -4.67 -8.37
N ARG A 258 7.84 -5.83 -8.51
CA ARG A 258 7.82 -6.62 -9.74
C ARG A 258 7.90 -8.11 -9.43
N ALA A 259 7.06 -8.91 -10.08
CA ALA A 259 7.17 -10.36 -10.04
C ALA A 259 8.50 -10.81 -10.68
N LEU A 260 9.26 -11.64 -9.95
CA LEU A 260 10.48 -12.29 -10.41
C LEU A 260 10.18 -13.58 -11.18
N THR A 261 9.01 -14.17 -10.95
CA THR A 261 8.59 -15.45 -11.54
C THR A 261 7.20 -15.35 -12.18
N GLN A 262 6.73 -16.47 -12.72
CA GLN A 262 5.35 -16.65 -13.16
C GLN A 262 4.66 -17.63 -12.19
N ALA A 263 3.35 -17.44 -11.99
CA ALA A 263 2.53 -18.31 -11.16
C ALA A 263 1.94 -19.43 -12.03
N HIS A 264 2.07 -20.67 -11.57
CA HIS A 264 1.39 -21.82 -12.18
C HIS A 264 -0.02 -21.93 -11.62
N ILE A 265 -1.02 -21.74 -12.48
CA ILE A 265 -2.41 -21.63 -12.04
C ILE A 265 -3.29 -22.74 -12.60
N ALA A 266 -4.18 -23.19 -11.75
CA ALA A 266 -5.10 -24.28 -11.98
C ALA A 266 -6.45 -23.96 -11.32
N ASP A 267 -7.54 -24.28 -12.01
CA ASP A 267 -8.92 -24.08 -11.54
C ASP A 267 -9.19 -22.62 -11.16
N ILE A 268 -9.94 -22.39 -10.10
CA ILE A 268 -10.18 -21.05 -9.57
C ILE A 268 -8.87 -20.53 -8.97
N SER A 269 -8.49 -19.30 -9.30
CA SER A 269 -7.24 -18.67 -8.84
C SER A 269 -7.44 -17.21 -8.47
N SER A 270 -6.44 -16.60 -7.81
CA SER A 270 -6.38 -15.16 -7.53
C SER A 270 -6.41 -14.30 -8.80
N TYR A 271 -6.20 -14.90 -9.97
CA TYR A 271 -6.21 -14.23 -11.27
C TYR A 271 -7.56 -14.28 -11.98
N GLY A 272 -8.62 -14.74 -11.29
CA GLY A 272 -9.98 -14.73 -11.81
C GLY A 272 -10.30 -15.86 -12.79
N THR A 273 -9.53 -16.95 -12.77
CA THR A 273 -9.80 -18.13 -13.60
C THR A 273 -10.96 -18.97 -13.07
N SER A 274 -11.53 -19.83 -13.92
CA SER A 274 -12.63 -20.73 -13.58
C SER A 274 -12.15 -22.15 -13.33
N ALA A 275 -13.01 -22.98 -12.71
CA ALA A 275 -12.77 -24.42 -12.60
C ALA A 275 -12.41 -25.04 -13.96
N GLY A 276 -11.43 -25.96 -13.97
CA GLY A 276 -10.88 -26.60 -15.16
C GLY A 276 -9.81 -25.78 -15.91
N PHE A 277 -9.54 -24.53 -15.53
CA PHE A 277 -8.47 -23.75 -16.16
C PHE A 277 -7.08 -24.33 -15.83
N ARG A 278 -6.15 -24.30 -16.78
CA ARG A 278 -4.73 -24.67 -16.59
C ARG A 278 -3.84 -23.70 -17.36
N GLY A 279 -2.86 -23.10 -16.69
CA GLY A 279 -1.98 -22.15 -17.34
C GLY A 279 -1.01 -21.42 -16.42
N LEU A 280 -0.59 -20.24 -16.87
CA LEU A 280 0.37 -19.38 -16.22
C LEU A 280 -0.24 -17.98 -16.03
N ALA A 281 0.12 -17.35 -14.92
CA ALA A 281 -0.13 -15.94 -14.70
C ALA A 281 1.17 -15.18 -14.43
N HIS A 282 1.25 -13.98 -14.98
CA HIS A 282 2.36 -13.06 -14.73
C HIS A 282 1.80 -11.73 -14.20
N PRO A 283 1.97 -11.45 -12.90
CA PRO A 283 1.58 -10.18 -12.33
C PRO A 283 2.23 -8.99 -13.04
N GLY A 284 1.44 -7.93 -13.23
CA GLY A 284 1.98 -6.65 -13.63
C GLY A 284 2.84 -6.02 -12.54
N MET A 285 3.71 -5.11 -12.94
CA MET A 285 4.47 -4.26 -12.01
C MET A 285 3.55 -3.26 -11.31
N TYR A 286 3.88 -2.88 -10.08
CA TYR A 286 3.07 -1.95 -9.31
C TYR A 286 3.90 -1.17 -8.29
N GLY A 287 3.36 -0.06 -7.81
CA GLY A 287 4.05 0.85 -6.91
C GLY A 287 3.10 1.82 -6.23
N GLU A 288 3.68 2.58 -5.30
CA GLU A 288 2.99 3.59 -4.48
C GLU A 288 3.99 4.70 -4.19
N SER A 289 3.58 5.95 -4.34
CA SER A 289 4.32 7.11 -3.84
C SER A 289 3.40 8.01 -3.04
N GLY A 290 3.96 8.75 -2.10
CA GLY A 290 3.15 9.61 -1.24
C GLY A 290 3.97 10.44 -0.27
N PHE A 291 3.24 11.21 0.53
CA PHE A 291 3.77 11.92 1.66
C PHE A 291 2.85 11.84 2.88
N SER A 292 3.43 12.10 4.04
CA SER A 292 2.76 12.17 5.33
C SER A 292 3.18 13.43 6.07
N LEU A 293 2.21 14.09 6.70
CA LEU A 293 2.42 15.20 7.62
C LEU A 293 1.93 14.78 8.99
N GLU A 294 2.78 14.89 10.01
CA GLU A 294 2.51 14.45 11.38
C GLU A 294 2.81 15.62 12.33
N TYR A 295 1.76 16.26 12.85
CA TYR A 295 1.83 17.46 13.69
C TYR A 295 1.66 17.11 15.17
N GLY A 296 2.70 17.38 15.96
CA GLY A 296 2.72 17.21 17.41
C GLY A 296 1.96 18.32 18.14
N VAL A 297 0.72 18.02 18.52
CA VAL A 297 -0.12 18.94 19.33
C VAL A 297 0.49 19.13 20.71
N ASN A 298 0.96 18.04 21.31
CA ASN A 298 1.80 18.02 22.51
C ASN A 298 2.59 16.71 22.52
N GLN A 299 3.40 16.48 23.56
CA GLN A 299 4.23 15.27 23.68
C GLN A 299 3.48 13.95 23.39
N LYS A 300 2.21 13.85 23.81
CA LYS A 300 1.41 12.63 23.71
C LYS A 300 0.57 12.56 22.44
N TRP A 301 0.09 13.69 21.95
CA TRP A 301 -0.90 13.77 20.88
C TRP A 301 -0.29 14.22 19.55
N VAL A 302 -0.56 13.46 18.49
CA VAL A 302 -0.17 13.81 17.12
C VAL A 302 -1.41 13.74 16.22
N ILE A 303 -1.51 14.65 15.27
CA ILE A 303 -2.48 14.57 14.16
C ILE A 303 -1.68 14.26 12.90
N ALA A 304 -2.06 13.22 12.18
CA ALA A 304 -1.37 12.76 11.00
C ALA A 304 -2.30 12.77 9.77
N MET A 305 -1.71 13.01 8.61
CA MET A 305 -2.40 12.92 7.32
C MET A 305 -1.45 12.33 6.28
N ASP A 306 -1.88 11.23 5.66
CA ASP A 306 -1.20 10.66 4.50
C ASP A 306 -1.94 11.00 3.21
N LEU A 307 -1.17 11.28 2.15
CA LEU A 307 -1.67 11.31 0.78
C LEU A 307 -0.76 10.43 -0.09
N ALA A 308 -1.35 9.49 -0.81
CA ALA A 308 -0.62 8.54 -1.64
C ALA A 308 -1.29 8.29 -2.99
N ARG A 309 -0.48 7.84 -3.96
CA ARG A 309 -0.87 7.43 -5.30
C ARG A 309 -0.39 6.01 -5.53
N ASP A 310 -1.31 5.06 -5.70
CA ASP A 310 -0.98 3.72 -6.20
C ASP A 310 -1.06 3.67 -7.72
N TRP A 311 -0.24 2.81 -8.33
CA TRP A 311 -0.35 2.40 -9.72
C TRP A 311 -0.04 0.91 -9.86
N ALA A 312 -0.65 0.26 -10.86
CA ALA A 312 -0.36 -1.12 -11.23
C ALA A 312 -0.62 -1.37 -12.72
N ASN A 313 0.27 -2.14 -13.33
CA ASN A 313 0.06 -2.72 -14.64
C ASN A 313 -0.86 -3.95 -14.52
N GLY A 314 -1.57 -4.27 -15.60
CA GLY A 314 -2.39 -5.47 -15.64
C GLY A 314 -1.58 -6.76 -15.63
N SER A 315 -2.12 -7.78 -14.98
CA SER A 315 -1.58 -9.15 -15.02
C SER A 315 -1.89 -9.81 -16.35
N ARG A 316 -0.97 -10.61 -16.89
CA ARG A 316 -1.20 -11.44 -18.08
C ARG A 316 -1.49 -12.87 -17.68
N VAL A 317 -2.60 -13.43 -18.14
CA VAL A 317 -3.05 -14.80 -17.86
C VAL A 317 -3.11 -15.56 -19.17
N ARG A 318 -2.41 -16.69 -19.25
CA ARG A 318 -2.32 -17.53 -20.46
C ARG A 318 -2.56 -18.99 -20.13
N GLY A 319 -3.43 -19.66 -20.88
CA GLY A 319 -3.72 -21.07 -20.62
C GLY A 319 -4.93 -21.58 -21.37
N TYR A 320 -5.43 -22.73 -20.94
CA TYR A 320 -6.61 -23.38 -21.51
C TYR A 320 -7.72 -23.41 -20.46
N ASN A 321 -8.96 -23.13 -20.88
CA ASN A 321 -10.13 -23.31 -20.03
C ASN A 321 -10.62 -24.77 -20.02
N ALA A 322 -11.67 -25.06 -19.25
CA ALA A 322 -12.26 -26.40 -19.14
C ALA A 322 -12.71 -27.00 -20.48
N GLN A 323 -13.03 -26.16 -21.47
CA GLN A 323 -13.44 -26.58 -22.81
C GLN A 323 -12.25 -26.77 -23.78
N GLY A 324 -11.02 -26.66 -23.29
CA GLY A 324 -9.81 -26.76 -24.12
C GLY A 324 -9.54 -25.54 -25.00
N LYS A 325 -10.25 -24.42 -24.80
CA LYS A 325 -10.02 -23.18 -25.54
C LYS A 325 -8.85 -22.42 -24.92
N TYR A 326 -7.87 -22.05 -25.75
CA TYR A 326 -6.77 -21.20 -25.35
C TYR A 326 -7.25 -19.77 -25.05
N GLN A 327 -6.70 -19.18 -24.00
CA GLN A 327 -6.94 -17.80 -23.55
C GLN A 327 -5.60 -17.12 -23.28
N ASP A 328 -5.47 -15.88 -23.74
CA ASP A 328 -4.38 -14.95 -23.42
C ASP A 328 -4.99 -13.59 -23.11
N VAL A 329 -5.12 -13.30 -21.82
CA VAL A 329 -5.84 -12.12 -21.32
C VAL A 329 -4.83 -11.22 -20.63
N LEU A 330 -4.76 -9.97 -21.08
CA LEU A 330 -4.02 -8.91 -20.40
C LEU A 330 -4.99 -8.03 -19.61
N GLY A 331 -4.79 -7.96 -18.30
CA GLY A 331 -5.53 -7.05 -17.43
C GLY A 331 -5.29 -5.59 -17.79
N GLN A 332 -6.21 -4.72 -17.37
CA GLN A 332 -6.04 -3.29 -17.54
C GLN A 332 -5.10 -2.71 -16.47
N ALA A 333 -4.35 -1.66 -16.84
CA ALA A 333 -3.63 -0.87 -15.87
C ALA A 333 -4.61 -0.11 -14.96
N SER A 334 -4.20 0.19 -13.74
CA SER A 334 -5.06 0.78 -12.73
C SER A 334 -4.26 1.70 -11.81
N GLY A 335 -4.94 2.66 -11.19
CA GLY A 335 -4.31 3.49 -10.17
C GLY A 335 -5.34 4.20 -9.31
N ASN A 336 -5.00 4.49 -8.05
CA ASN A 336 -5.88 5.19 -7.13
C ASN A 336 -5.14 6.31 -6.37
N TRP A 337 -5.89 7.22 -5.78
CA TRP A 337 -5.42 8.20 -4.80
C TRP A 337 -6.02 7.86 -3.45
N VAL A 338 -5.17 7.90 -2.44
CA VAL A 338 -5.47 7.49 -1.07
C VAL A 338 -5.23 8.68 -0.16
N ILE A 339 -6.19 8.98 0.71
CA ILE A 339 -6.02 9.91 1.82
C ILE A 339 -6.23 9.16 3.14
N ALA A 340 -5.41 9.44 4.15
CA ALA A 340 -5.53 8.80 5.45
C ALA A 340 -5.31 9.79 6.62
N PRO A 341 -6.37 10.50 7.06
CA PRO A 341 -6.34 11.21 8.34
C PRO A 341 -6.24 10.24 9.51
N ALA A 342 -5.47 10.61 10.53
CA ALA A 342 -5.31 9.85 11.75
C ALA A 342 -4.95 10.72 12.96
N VAL A 343 -5.14 10.15 14.14
CA VAL A 343 -4.73 10.71 15.43
C VAL A 343 -3.91 9.67 16.17
N GLU A 344 -2.84 10.13 16.81
CA GLU A 344 -1.98 9.30 17.66
C GLU A 344 -2.09 9.72 19.12
N TYR A 345 -2.04 8.73 20.01
CA TYR A 345 -1.87 8.92 21.44
C TYR A 345 -0.70 8.07 21.95
N ASN A 346 0.29 8.73 22.53
CA ASN A 346 1.52 8.14 23.03
C ASN A 346 1.59 8.35 24.55
N TRP A 347 1.56 7.26 25.32
CA TRP A 347 1.72 7.36 26.79
C TRP A 347 3.18 7.22 27.23
N SER A 348 4.08 6.82 26.32
CA SER A 348 5.52 6.75 26.56
C SER A 348 6.28 6.90 25.22
N PRO A 349 7.61 7.10 25.23
CA PRO A 349 8.40 7.11 23.99
C PRO A 349 8.46 5.75 23.27
N ARG A 350 8.00 4.67 23.91
CA ARG A 350 8.05 3.29 23.39
C ARG A 350 6.69 2.72 23.03
N PHE A 351 5.61 3.39 23.42
CA PHE A 351 4.27 2.83 23.34
C PHE A 351 3.26 3.91 22.97
N GLY A 352 2.46 3.62 21.96
CA GLY A 352 1.41 4.49 21.48
C GLY A 352 0.40 3.74 20.63
N ILE A 353 -0.66 4.45 20.26
CA ILE A 353 -1.69 3.96 19.36
C ILE A 353 -1.97 5.04 18.31
N ILE A 354 -2.20 4.62 17.07
CA ILE A 354 -2.73 5.45 16.00
C ILE A 354 -4.08 4.89 15.59
N ALA A 355 -5.04 5.77 15.32
CA ALA A 355 -6.32 5.40 14.73
C ALA A 355 -6.74 6.43 13.69
N GLY A 356 -7.36 5.98 12.62
CA GLY A 356 -7.83 6.85 11.56
C GLY A 356 -8.56 6.10 10.46
N VAL A 357 -8.70 6.74 9.31
CA VAL A 357 -9.48 6.19 8.19
C VAL A 357 -8.71 6.40 6.90
N THR A 358 -8.50 5.34 6.15
CA THR A 358 -7.98 5.41 4.79
C THR A 358 -9.12 5.40 3.79
N ALA A 359 -9.12 6.33 2.85
CA ALA A 359 -10.14 6.45 1.82
C ALA A 359 -9.51 6.53 0.42
N ILE A 360 -10.00 5.70 -0.50
CA ILE A 360 -9.73 5.84 -1.93
C ILE A 360 -10.76 6.79 -2.52
N PHE A 361 -10.33 7.99 -2.91
CA PHE A 361 -11.24 9.06 -3.34
C PHE A 361 -11.19 9.34 -4.85
N ALA A 362 -10.09 9.01 -5.53
CA ALA A 362 -9.94 9.19 -6.98
C ALA A 362 -9.08 8.08 -7.60
N GLY A 363 -9.11 7.93 -8.93
CA GLY A 363 -8.42 6.84 -9.63
C GLY A 363 -9.16 6.32 -10.85
N HIS A 364 -8.66 5.23 -11.41
CA HIS A 364 -9.28 4.51 -12.53
C HIS A 364 -9.03 3.00 -12.41
N ASN A 365 -9.96 2.21 -12.94
CA ASN A 365 -9.93 0.75 -12.88
C ASN A 365 -9.67 0.23 -11.45
N THR A 366 -10.35 0.81 -10.46
CA THR A 366 -10.10 0.57 -9.04
C THR A 366 -11.39 0.65 -8.22
N GLY A 367 -11.44 -0.05 -7.08
CA GLY A 367 -12.51 0.14 -6.10
C GLY A 367 -12.39 1.47 -5.36
N GLN A 368 -13.51 2.03 -4.95
CA GLN A 368 -13.60 3.03 -3.89
C GLN A 368 -13.82 2.32 -2.56
N VAL A 369 -12.95 2.57 -1.61
CA VAL A 369 -12.91 1.86 -0.32
C VAL A 369 -12.75 2.90 0.77
N ILE A 370 -13.51 2.73 1.84
CA ILE A 370 -13.32 3.41 3.11
C ILE A 370 -12.86 2.35 4.11
N SER A 371 -11.74 2.60 4.77
CA SER A 371 -11.10 1.63 5.63
C SER A 371 -10.67 2.28 6.95
N PRO A 372 -11.48 2.20 8.02
CA PRO A 372 -11.02 2.50 9.36
C PRO A 372 -9.86 1.58 9.74
N GLN A 373 -8.84 2.15 10.37
CA GLN A 373 -7.64 1.44 10.79
C GLN A 373 -7.17 1.92 12.17
N PHE A 374 -6.52 1.03 12.89
CA PHE A 374 -5.74 1.38 14.06
C PHE A 374 -4.50 0.50 14.17
N ALA A 375 -3.47 1.00 14.85
CA ALA A 375 -2.27 0.24 15.12
C ALA A 375 -1.70 0.55 16.50
N PHE A 376 -1.15 -0.47 17.13
CA PHE A 376 -0.45 -0.36 18.39
C PHE A 376 1.05 -0.34 18.12
N ASN A 377 1.75 0.73 18.50
CA ASN A 377 3.20 0.80 18.39
C ASN A 377 3.85 0.34 19.69
N SER A 378 4.84 -0.54 19.56
CA SER A 378 5.72 -0.91 20.67
C SER A 378 7.17 -1.06 20.22
N VAL A 379 8.08 -0.57 21.06
CA VAL A 379 9.51 -0.63 20.80
C VAL A 379 10.28 -1.11 22.04
N PHE A 380 11.18 -2.07 21.85
CA PHE A 380 11.93 -2.77 22.90
C PHE A 380 13.45 -2.59 22.76
#